data_AF-A0A133VQ30-F1
#
_entry.id   AF-A0A133VQ30-F1
#
_cell.length_a   1.000
_cell.length_b   1.000
_cell.length_c   1.000
_cell.angle_alpha   90.00
_cell.angle_beta   90.00
_cell.angle_gamma   90.00
#
_symmetry.space_group_name_H-M   'P 1'
#
loop_
_entity.id
_entity.type
_entity.pdbx_description
1 polymer ?
#
loop_
_entity_poly.entity_id
_entity_poly.type
_entity_poly.pdbx_seq_one_letter_code
_entity_poly.pdbx_strand_id
1 'polypeptide(L)'
;METWDWGIENKTYTSAQVLGRAKLVKDMEKVPTFYIPEIIDDNTASENVTVKILASDEKENYAENRTTITIVNSIKAKPGGPYEVYEGQTIKLDGRESGGKDKEYNWGIKNPSEDTSLENDLTSTPTFHAPQNIAKKEEVEMLCCVNLDKNFYL
;
A
#
# COMPACT_ATOMS: atom_id res chain seq x y z
N MET A 1 34.07 -10.62 26.40
CA MET A 1 33.49 -9.68 25.42
C MET A 1 32.11 -10.20 25.03
N GLU A 2 31.09 -9.35 24.99
CA GLU A 2 29.75 -9.74 24.53
C GLU A 2 29.72 -9.81 23.00
N THR A 3 29.07 -10.82 22.44
CA THR A 3 28.78 -10.93 21.01
C THR A 3 27.28 -10.83 20.77
N TRP A 4 26.92 -10.22 19.64
CA TRP A 4 25.55 -10.04 19.19
C TRP A 4 25.39 -10.74 17.84
N ASP A 5 24.24 -11.34 17.60
CA ASP A 5 23.88 -11.94 16.31
C ASP A 5 22.40 -11.68 16.05
N TRP A 6 22.14 -10.80 15.09
CA TRP A 6 20.79 -10.40 14.69
C TRP A 6 20.36 -11.12 13.41
N GLY A 7 19.19 -11.74 13.44
CA GLY A 7 18.63 -12.47 12.30
C GLY A 7 17.21 -12.03 11.96
N ILE A 8 16.86 -12.09 10.67
CA ILE A 8 15.46 -12.00 10.25
C ILE A 8 14.87 -13.41 10.30
N GLU A 9 13.88 -13.62 11.16
CA GLU A 9 13.28 -14.94 11.39
C GLU A 9 12.08 -15.17 10.47
N ASN A 10 11.13 -14.21 10.43
CA ASN A 10 9.88 -14.34 9.70
C ASN A 10 9.44 -13.02 9.05
N LYS A 11 8.61 -13.12 8.01
CA LYS A 11 8.02 -12.00 7.25
C LYS A 11 6.57 -12.35 6.93
N THR A 12 5.69 -11.35 6.92
CA THR A 12 4.27 -11.54 6.53
C THR A 12 4.00 -11.23 5.06
N TYR A 13 4.95 -10.60 4.36
CA TYR A 13 4.82 -10.22 2.96
C TYR A 13 5.51 -11.21 2.00
N THR A 14 5.04 -11.22 0.76
CA THR A 14 5.65 -11.94 -0.37
C THR A 14 6.53 -11.01 -1.21
N SER A 15 7.37 -11.57 -2.08
CA SER A 15 8.17 -10.78 -3.02
C SER A 15 7.36 -10.01 -4.05
N ALA A 16 6.08 -10.34 -4.24
CA ALA A 16 5.20 -9.61 -5.15
C ALA A 16 4.59 -8.35 -4.51
N GLN A 17 4.54 -8.27 -3.18
CA GLN A 17 3.94 -7.15 -2.46
C GLN A 17 4.95 -6.03 -2.14
N VAL A 18 6.24 -6.27 -2.36
CA VAL A 18 7.29 -5.33 -1.97
C VAL A 18 8.36 -5.16 -3.04
N LEU A 19 8.93 -3.97 -3.11
CA LEU A 19 10.17 -3.68 -3.83
C LEU A 19 11.36 -3.77 -2.87
N GLY A 20 12.37 -4.56 -3.26
CA GLY A 20 13.56 -4.79 -2.45
C GLY A 20 13.38 -5.90 -1.41
N ARG A 21 14.23 -5.91 -0.37
CA ARG A 21 14.21 -6.93 0.69
C ARG A 21 14.58 -6.36 2.04
N ALA A 22 13.95 -6.87 3.09
CA ALA A 22 14.41 -6.64 4.46
C ALA A 22 15.84 -7.15 4.63
N LYS A 23 16.71 -6.30 5.17
CA LYS A 23 18.15 -6.58 5.35
C LYS A 23 18.63 -5.99 6.67
N LEU A 24 19.40 -6.78 7.42
CA LEU A 24 20.23 -6.28 8.51
C LEU A 24 21.65 -6.01 8.00
N VAL A 25 22.25 -4.93 8.47
CA VAL A 25 23.65 -4.57 8.25
C VAL A 25 24.29 -4.37 9.60
N LYS A 26 25.54 -4.85 9.77
CA LYS A 26 26.23 -4.87 11.07
C LYS A 26 25.41 -5.67 12.09
N ASP A 27 24.89 -6.81 11.66
CA ASP A 27 24.13 -7.78 12.44
C ASP A 27 24.94 -8.44 13.56
N MET A 28 26.25 -8.24 13.61
CA MET A 28 27.08 -8.64 14.74
C MET A 28 27.36 -7.51 15.76
N GLU A 29 26.85 -6.30 15.51
CA GLU A 29 26.97 -5.16 16.43
C GLU A 29 25.77 -5.07 17.39
N LYS A 30 25.96 -4.42 18.54
CA LYS A 30 24.88 -4.15 19.52
C LYS A 30 23.73 -3.34 18.93
N VAL A 31 24.00 -2.54 17.90
CA VAL A 31 23.05 -1.68 17.21
C VAL A 31 23.18 -1.90 15.70
N PRO A 32 22.49 -2.91 15.12
CA PRO A 32 22.49 -3.12 13.68
C PRO A 32 21.65 -2.04 13.00
N THR A 33 21.83 -1.89 11.69
CA THR A 33 20.93 -1.10 10.86
C THR A 33 19.97 -2.01 10.13
N PHE A 34 18.67 -1.75 10.25
CA PHE A 34 17.65 -2.48 9.50
C PHE A 34 17.18 -1.65 8.30
N TYR A 35 17.26 -2.24 7.12
CA TYR A 35 16.70 -1.70 5.89
C TYR A 35 15.40 -2.43 5.58
N ILE A 36 14.30 -1.69 5.52
CA ILE A 36 12.98 -2.21 5.14
C ILE A 36 12.83 -2.22 3.61
N PRO A 37 12.08 -3.18 3.05
CA PRO A 37 11.59 -3.07 1.69
C PRO A 37 10.45 -2.03 1.63
N GLU A 38 10.10 -1.60 0.42
CA GLU A 38 8.96 -0.71 0.15
C GLU A 38 7.72 -1.55 -0.20
N ILE A 39 6.59 -1.34 0.47
CA ILE A 39 5.32 -1.98 0.09
C ILE A 39 4.83 -1.31 -1.19
N ILE A 40 4.49 -2.12 -2.20
CA ILE A 40 3.99 -1.67 -3.51
C ILE A 40 2.57 -2.18 -3.79
N ASP A 41 2.00 -3.01 -2.91
CA ASP A 41 0.61 -3.44 -3.03
C ASP A 41 -0.34 -2.43 -2.37
N ASP A 42 -1.15 -1.76 -3.18
CA ASP A 42 -2.15 -0.78 -2.74
C ASP A 42 -3.17 -1.33 -1.73
N ASN A 43 -3.38 -2.65 -1.73
CA ASN A 43 -4.32 -3.30 -0.81
C ASN A 43 -3.70 -3.63 0.55
N THR A 44 -2.38 -3.48 0.70
CA THR A 44 -1.66 -3.79 1.92
C THR A 44 -1.37 -2.49 2.68
N ALA A 45 -2.02 -2.28 3.83
CA ALA A 45 -1.74 -1.11 4.67
C ALA A 45 -0.42 -1.21 5.44
N SER A 46 -0.04 -2.43 5.84
CA SER A 46 1.18 -2.69 6.60
C SER A 46 1.57 -4.16 6.58
N GLU A 47 2.84 -4.43 6.81
CA GLU A 47 3.43 -5.77 6.91
C GLU A 47 4.39 -5.84 8.10
N ASN A 48 4.74 -7.04 8.53
CA ASN A 48 5.60 -7.26 9.69
C ASN A 48 6.84 -8.08 9.33
N VAL A 49 7.95 -7.75 9.98
CA VAL A 49 9.19 -8.54 10.01
C VAL A 49 9.53 -8.87 11.46
N THR A 50 9.66 -10.16 11.76
CA THR A 50 10.16 -10.61 13.05
C THR A 50 11.67 -10.74 12.99
N VAL A 51 12.35 -10.00 13.86
CA VAL A 51 13.80 -10.04 14.05
C VAL A 51 14.11 -10.76 15.35
N LYS A 52 15.08 -11.67 15.29
CA LYS A 52 15.64 -12.38 16.44
C LYS A 52 17.00 -11.79 16.77
N ILE A 53 17.30 -11.70 18.06
CA ILE A 53 18.65 -11.41 18.56
C ILE A 53 19.12 -12.59 19.41
N LEU A 54 20.37 -13.00 19.22
CA LEU A 54 21.10 -13.89 20.11
C LEU A 54 22.30 -13.11 20.67
N ALA A 55 22.35 -12.99 21.99
CA ALA A 55 23.49 -12.42 22.71
C ALA A 55 24.23 -13.53 23.45
N SER A 56 25.56 -13.45 23.46
CA SER A 56 26.37 -14.34 24.27
C SER A 56 27.53 -13.62 24.97
N ASP A 57 27.90 -14.13 26.14
CA ASP A 57 29.06 -13.68 26.89
C ASP A 57 30.28 -14.58 26.69
N GLU A 58 31.39 -14.23 27.31
CA GLU A 58 32.65 -15.00 27.25
C GLU A 58 32.63 -16.32 28.02
N LYS A 59 31.56 -16.59 28.77
CA LYS A 59 31.34 -17.83 29.52
C LYS A 59 30.36 -18.76 28.82
N GLU A 60 30.04 -18.48 27.55
CA GLU A 60 29.07 -19.23 26.76
C GLU A 60 27.65 -19.23 27.38
N ASN A 61 27.29 -18.17 28.11
CA ASN A 61 25.88 -17.94 28.44
C ASN A 61 25.20 -17.29 27.23
N TYR A 62 23.97 -17.72 26.94
CA TYR A 62 23.20 -17.24 25.81
C TYR A 62 21.85 -16.66 26.27
N ALA A 63 21.44 -15.57 25.63
CA ALA A 63 20.09 -15.04 25.74
C ALA A 63 19.56 -14.73 24.34
N GLU A 64 18.35 -15.20 24.05
CA GLU A 64 17.66 -14.84 22.80
C GLU A 64 16.42 -14.01 23.09
N ASN A 65 16.09 -13.13 22.16
CA ASN A 65 14.82 -12.40 22.19
C ASN A 65 14.33 -12.12 20.76
N ARG A 66 13.07 -11.73 20.63
CA ARG A 66 12.44 -11.39 19.36
C ARG A 66 11.75 -10.03 19.47
N THR A 67 11.73 -9.32 18.36
CA THR A 67 10.93 -8.11 18.21
C THR A 67 10.30 -8.06 16.82
N THR A 68 9.22 -7.31 16.68
CA THR A 68 8.53 -7.11 15.41
C THR A 68 8.77 -5.69 14.92
N ILE A 69 9.08 -5.56 13.63
CA ILE A 69 9.16 -4.30 12.92
C ILE A 69 7.97 -4.23 11.97
N THR A 70 7.14 -3.19 12.15
CA THR A 70 6.01 -2.92 11.26
C THR A 70 6.45 -2.01 10.12
N ILE A 71 6.33 -2.50 8.90
CA ILE A 71 6.51 -1.76 7.66
C ILE A 71 5.13 -1.20 7.31
N VAL A 72 5.01 0.13 7.23
CA VAL A 72 3.74 0.79 6.89
C VAL A 72 3.80 1.18 5.42
N ASN A 73 2.73 0.88 4.68
CA ASN A 73 2.63 1.30 3.29
C ASN A 73 2.59 2.83 3.22
N SER A 74 3.47 3.40 2.40
CA SER A 74 3.53 4.84 2.18
C SER A 74 2.38 5.33 1.30
N ILE A 75 1.85 4.44 0.46
CA ILE A 75 0.75 4.69 -0.47
C ILE A 75 -0.57 4.76 0.30
N LYS A 76 -1.36 5.78 0.00
CA LYS A 76 -2.68 6.02 0.59
C LYS A 76 -3.63 6.51 -0.49
N ALA A 77 -4.56 5.66 -0.91
CA ALA A 77 -5.65 6.05 -1.78
C ALA A 77 -6.74 6.76 -0.96
N LYS A 78 -7.07 8.00 -1.35
CA LYS A 78 -8.13 8.79 -0.75
C LYS A 78 -8.99 9.41 -1.85
N PRO A 79 -10.04 8.72 -2.31
CA PRO A 79 -10.88 9.18 -3.42
C PRO A 79 -11.79 10.37 -3.07
N GLY A 80 -11.81 10.81 -1.81
CA GLY A 80 -12.76 11.80 -1.29
C GLY A 80 -14.18 11.25 -1.20
N GLY A 81 -15.17 12.13 -1.25
CA GLY A 81 -16.59 11.77 -1.21
C GLY A 81 -17.16 11.52 0.19
N PRO A 82 -18.39 10.97 0.31
CA PRO A 82 -19.24 10.46 -0.77
C PRO A 82 -19.65 11.54 -1.77
N TYR A 83 -19.96 11.12 -3.00
CA TYR A 83 -20.38 11.99 -4.10
C TYR A 83 -21.83 11.68 -4.50
N GLU A 84 -22.59 12.71 -4.87
CA GLU A 84 -23.91 12.55 -5.49
C GLU A 84 -23.93 13.31 -6.82
N VAL A 85 -24.42 12.66 -7.86
CA VAL A 85 -24.55 13.19 -9.22
C VAL A 85 -25.88 12.73 -9.80
N TYR A 86 -26.56 13.61 -10.53
CA TYR A 86 -27.79 13.26 -11.21
C TYR A 86 -27.50 12.47 -12.49
N GLU A 87 -28.49 11.69 -12.94
CA GLU A 87 -28.37 10.94 -14.19
C GLU A 87 -28.03 11.87 -15.37
N GLY A 88 -27.16 11.38 -16.22
CA GLY A 88 -26.62 12.09 -17.37
C GLY A 88 -25.81 13.34 -17.08
N GLN A 89 -25.49 13.64 -15.82
CA GLN A 89 -24.60 14.72 -15.42
C GLN A 89 -23.18 14.21 -15.14
N THR A 90 -22.26 15.15 -14.93
CA THR A 90 -20.88 14.85 -14.59
C THR A 90 -20.51 15.41 -13.22
N ILE A 91 -19.50 14.81 -12.58
CA ILE A 91 -18.92 15.29 -11.33
C ILE A 91 -17.41 15.11 -11.35
N LYS A 92 -16.68 16.05 -10.74
CA LYS A 92 -15.24 15.90 -10.50
C LYS A 92 -15.01 15.13 -9.21
N LEU A 93 -14.16 14.12 -9.28
CA LEU A 93 -13.68 13.40 -8.11
C LEU A 93 -12.42 14.09 -7.57
N ASP A 94 -12.14 13.90 -6.28
CA ASP A 94 -11.01 14.54 -5.61
C ASP A 94 -10.09 13.52 -4.93
N GLY A 95 -9.02 13.15 -5.63
CA GLY A 95 -7.94 12.31 -5.13
C GLY A 95 -6.75 13.11 -4.62
N ARG A 96 -6.85 14.43 -4.42
CA ARG A 96 -5.68 15.26 -4.06
C ARG A 96 -5.12 14.92 -2.69
N GLU A 97 -5.93 14.35 -1.80
CA GLU A 97 -5.44 13.84 -0.52
C GLU A 97 -4.70 12.51 -0.62
N SER A 98 -4.77 11.82 -1.76
CA SER A 98 -3.99 10.61 -1.99
C SER A 98 -2.50 10.91 -1.93
N GLY A 99 -1.75 9.99 -1.32
CA GLY A 99 -0.32 10.14 -1.06
C GLY A 99 0.44 8.86 -1.31
N GLY A 100 1.76 8.95 -1.27
CA GLY A 100 2.67 7.85 -1.57
C GLY A 100 3.94 8.38 -2.21
N LYS A 101 5.04 7.63 -2.02
CA LYS A 101 6.23 7.82 -2.85
C LYS A 101 5.88 7.43 -4.29
N ASP A 102 6.40 8.19 -5.25
CA ASP A 102 6.17 7.95 -6.68
C ASP A 102 4.68 7.81 -7.06
N LYS A 103 3.81 8.63 -6.45
CA LYS A 103 2.36 8.55 -6.65
C LYS A 103 1.96 8.75 -8.13
N GLU A 104 1.14 7.85 -8.64
CA GLU A 104 0.52 7.92 -9.96
C GLU A 104 -0.96 7.63 -9.81
N TYR A 105 -1.84 8.43 -10.39
CA TYR A 105 -3.28 8.21 -10.24
C TYR A 105 -3.79 7.21 -11.26
N ASN A 106 -4.68 6.31 -10.83
CA ASN A 106 -5.47 5.47 -11.71
C ASN A 106 -6.88 5.30 -11.12
N TRP A 107 -7.89 5.77 -11.85
CA TRP A 107 -9.28 5.69 -11.42
C TRP A 107 -10.03 4.65 -12.24
N GLY A 108 -10.85 3.85 -11.56
CA GLY A 108 -11.72 2.84 -12.18
C GLY A 108 -13.15 2.95 -11.69
N ILE A 109 -14.10 2.59 -12.55
CA ILE A 109 -15.49 2.39 -12.18
C ILE A 109 -15.68 0.91 -11.91
N LYS A 110 -16.09 0.51 -10.71
CA LYS A 110 -16.43 -0.88 -10.46
C LYS A 110 -17.82 -1.16 -11.03
N ASN A 111 -17.92 -2.19 -11.87
CA ASN A 111 -19.17 -2.58 -12.57
C ASN A 111 -19.79 -1.42 -13.37
N PRO A 112 -19.10 -0.89 -14.39
CA PRO A 112 -19.65 0.19 -15.22
C PRO A 112 -20.91 -0.26 -15.96
N SER A 113 -21.87 0.66 -16.16
CA SER A 113 -22.93 0.49 -17.15
C SER A 113 -22.39 0.83 -18.54
N GLU A 114 -23.14 0.56 -19.60
CA GLU A 114 -22.69 0.84 -20.98
C GLU A 114 -22.38 2.32 -21.24
N ASP A 115 -22.96 3.23 -20.46
CA ASP A 115 -22.90 4.69 -20.63
C ASP A 115 -22.18 5.42 -19.49
N THR A 116 -21.59 4.73 -18.52
CA THR A 116 -20.67 5.37 -17.55
C THR A 116 -19.25 5.43 -18.07
N SER A 117 -18.58 6.56 -17.79
CA SER A 117 -17.19 6.74 -18.19
C SER A 117 -16.43 7.67 -17.25
N LEU A 118 -15.10 7.61 -17.34
CA LEU A 118 -14.19 8.54 -16.70
C LEU A 118 -13.40 9.29 -17.77
N GLU A 119 -13.18 10.57 -17.53
CA GLU A 119 -12.23 11.39 -18.27
C GLU A 119 -11.09 11.82 -17.35
N ASN A 120 -9.86 11.81 -17.88
CA ASN A 120 -8.65 12.16 -17.13
C ASN A 120 -8.46 11.28 -15.88
N ASP A 121 -8.78 10.00 -16.01
CA ASP A 121 -8.67 8.93 -15.01
C ASP A 121 -7.24 8.67 -14.50
N LEU A 122 -6.22 9.26 -15.14
CA LEU A 122 -4.84 9.24 -14.66
C LEU A 122 -4.44 10.51 -13.89
N THR A 123 -5.42 11.33 -13.46
CA THR A 123 -5.16 12.58 -12.74
C THR A 123 -5.70 12.55 -11.31
N SER A 124 -5.27 13.52 -10.48
CA SER A 124 -5.81 13.68 -9.13
C SER A 124 -7.27 14.13 -9.08
N THR A 125 -7.83 14.59 -10.21
CA THR A 125 -9.19 15.14 -10.29
C THR A 125 -9.87 14.72 -11.60
N PRO A 126 -10.17 13.43 -11.80
CA PRO A 126 -10.89 12.97 -12.99
C PRO A 126 -12.34 13.45 -12.96
N THR A 127 -13.00 13.37 -14.11
CA THR A 127 -14.43 13.63 -14.26
C THR A 127 -15.16 12.31 -14.46
N PHE A 128 -16.13 12.02 -13.60
CA PHE A 128 -17.06 10.91 -13.78
C PHE A 128 -18.30 11.37 -14.57
N HIS A 129 -18.72 10.55 -15.54
CA HIS A 129 -19.94 10.72 -16.32
C HIS A 129 -20.97 9.70 -15.86
N ALA A 130 -22.06 10.18 -15.27
CA ALA A 130 -23.16 9.35 -14.79
C ALA A 130 -23.97 8.78 -15.96
N PRO A 131 -24.59 7.59 -15.77
CA PRO A 131 -25.44 7.00 -16.80
C PRO A 131 -26.69 7.86 -17.02
N GLN A 132 -27.26 7.79 -18.22
CA GLN A 132 -28.37 8.64 -18.66
C GLN A 132 -29.74 8.12 -18.23
N ASN A 133 -29.89 6.81 -17.97
CA ASN A 133 -31.19 6.19 -17.73
C ASN A 133 -31.14 5.23 -16.53
N ILE A 134 -31.22 5.77 -15.32
CA ILE A 134 -31.17 4.94 -14.11
C ILE A 134 -32.59 4.66 -13.62
N ALA A 135 -33.01 3.39 -13.64
CA ALA A 135 -34.37 3.00 -13.23
C ALA A 135 -34.65 3.25 -11.73
N LYS A 136 -33.58 3.43 -10.93
CA LYS A 136 -33.59 3.74 -9.50
C LYS A 136 -32.23 4.33 -9.09
N LYS A 137 -32.12 4.86 -7.86
CA LYS A 137 -30.81 5.24 -7.29
C LYS A 137 -29.88 4.02 -7.34
N GLU A 138 -28.73 4.18 -7.96
CA GLU A 138 -27.67 3.18 -8.04
C GLU A 138 -26.43 3.70 -7.32
N GLU A 139 -25.77 2.82 -6.57
CA GLU A 139 -24.47 3.10 -5.98
C GLU A 139 -23.39 2.62 -6.95
N VAL A 140 -22.58 3.57 -7.42
CA VAL A 140 -21.41 3.28 -8.25
C VAL A 140 -20.18 3.36 -7.35
N GLU A 141 -19.44 2.26 -7.24
CA GLU A 141 -18.21 2.22 -6.46
C GLU A 141 -17.04 2.68 -7.33
N MET A 142 -16.36 3.75 -6.90
CA MET A 142 -15.17 4.27 -7.56
C MET A 142 -13.92 3.68 -6.92
N LEU A 143 -13.02 3.18 -7.75
CA LEU A 143 -11.70 2.73 -7.33
C LEU A 143 -10.71 3.86 -7.62
N CYS A 144 -9.97 4.29 -6.60
CA CYS A 144 -8.79 5.15 -6.77
C CYS A 144 -7.58 4.34 -6.36
N CYS A 145 -6.65 4.16 -7.29
CA CYS A 145 -5.39 3.50 -7.05
C CYS A 145 -4.24 4.47 -7.26
N VAL A 146 -3.15 4.17 -6.56
CA VAL A 146 -1.94 4.96 -6.59
C VAL A 146 -0.79 4.01 -6.89
N ASN A 147 -0.28 4.01 -8.13
CA ASN A 147 0.78 3.16 -8.72
C ASN A 147 0.26 2.22 -9.86
N LEU A 148 0.96 2.22 -11.00
CA LEU A 148 0.54 1.66 -12.30
C LEU A 148 0.50 0.12 -12.40
N ASP A 149 1.06 -0.62 -11.44
CA ASP A 149 1.29 -2.07 -11.61
C ASP A 149 0.01 -2.93 -11.61
N LYS A 150 -1.16 -2.34 -11.39
CA LYS A 150 -2.46 -2.99 -11.57
C LYS A 150 -3.32 -2.17 -12.52
N ASN A 151 -3.19 -2.44 -13.82
CA ASN A 151 -4.28 -2.15 -14.75
C ASN A 151 -5.54 -2.87 -14.23
N PHE A 152 -6.56 -2.10 -13.86
CA PHE A 152 -7.90 -2.65 -13.68
C PHE A 152 -8.45 -3.00 -15.06
N TYR A 153 -8.06 -4.16 -15.57
CA TYR A 153 -8.86 -4.82 -16.59
C TYR A 153 -10.07 -5.42 -15.86
N LEU A 154 -11.20 -4.72 -15.95
CA LEU A 154 -12.52 -5.25 -15.65
C LEU A 154 -12.90 -6.32 -16.68
#